data_AF-A0A916CUD9-F1
#
_entry.id   AF-A0A916CUD9-F1
#
_cell.length_a   1.000
_cell.length_b   1.000
_cell.length_c   1.000
_cell.angle_alpha   90.00
_cell.angle_beta   90.00
_cell.angle_gamma   90.00
#
_symmetry.space_group_name_H-M   'P 1'
#
loop_
_entity.id
_entity.type
_entity.pdbx_description
1 polymer ?
#
loop_
_entity_poly.entity_id
_entity_poly.type
_entity_poly.pdbx_seq_one_letter_code
_entity_poly.pdbx_strand_id
1 'polypeptide(L)'
;MHETRIVSGIRPDDVSPEEVEREFRALVAAGARLRPAGSARHDPRILLRRGYLPRHRLRLFDTVFHLAELRQEPDARYFVTYVLLDAHREIPAHRRELFVRFFYKDGSLIWRSASHFARSENENWIGKGDLKPVREGRSLVWYTAEETTNLPLEVQGSLDRLSRLVEKPATDVRAIDLVIRRAPDDRVEPYADFTKPRRRAAADPRRRIHGGRRIAWFTRKADPKSLRFARGYEPDLSKAPLDVDEATSRLYGGLVRKYRILSKNQEIQYQFMASPTNVWLVPPQALTTELSSYGVRTVDVEADDDLFVPAREYHYQDDSEDPPRLYSQIPEGFAGDQSVVDPNRADAGPWLEALPVVREFRRVLDLPAPSGTRRKRG
;
A
#
# COMPACT_ATOMS: atom_id res chain seq x y z
N MET A 1 -25.30 10.67 0.41
CA MET A 1 -23.94 11.16 0.73
C MET A 1 -23.17 9.92 1.18
N HIS A 2 -22.04 9.58 0.55
CA HIS A 2 -21.27 8.42 1.01
C HIS A 2 -20.65 8.75 2.37
N GLU A 3 -20.63 7.78 3.26
CA GLU A 3 -20.09 7.99 4.58
C GLU A 3 -18.57 8.15 4.47
N THR A 4 -18.10 9.34 4.86
CA THR A 4 -16.69 9.65 5.02
C THR A 4 -16.42 9.85 6.50
N ARG A 5 -15.23 9.47 6.94
CA ARG A 5 -14.84 9.64 8.34
C ARG A 5 -13.35 9.86 8.44
N ILE A 6 -12.99 10.96 9.10
CA ILE A 6 -11.61 11.18 9.57
C ILE A 6 -11.47 10.40 10.87
N VAL A 7 -10.58 9.41 10.88
CA VAL A 7 -10.20 8.68 12.09
C VAL A 7 -8.70 8.82 12.27
N SER A 8 -8.24 8.98 13.51
CA SER A 8 -6.83 8.82 13.86
C SER A 8 -6.40 7.37 13.66
N GLY A 9 -5.10 7.12 13.69
CA GLY A 9 -4.52 5.82 13.41
C GLY A 9 -5.05 4.79 14.38
N ILE A 10 -5.43 3.62 13.87
CA ILE A 10 -5.97 2.57 14.74
C ILE A 10 -4.84 1.92 15.52
N ARG A 11 -5.18 1.29 16.65
CA ARG A 11 -4.29 0.43 17.43
C ARG A 11 -4.79 -1.02 17.32
N PRO A 12 -3.92 -2.01 17.49
CA PRO A 12 -4.40 -3.36 17.76
C PRO A 12 -5.29 -3.37 18.99
N ASP A 13 -6.33 -4.20 18.97
CA ASP A 13 -7.18 -4.37 20.13
C ASP A 13 -6.35 -4.90 21.30
N ASP A 14 -6.62 -4.41 22.50
CA ASP A 14 -6.00 -4.86 23.74
C ASP A 14 -6.69 -6.14 24.24
N VAL A 15 -6.49 -7.22 23.49
CA VAL A 15 -6.98 -8.57 23.79
C VAL A 15 -5.87 -9.59 23.62
N SER A 16 -5.89 -10.64 24.41
CA SER A 16 -4.84 -11.66 24.36
C SER A 16 -4.90 -12.46 23.04
N PRO A 17 -3.77 -12.98 22.54
CA PRO A 17 -3.76 -13.84 21.36
C PRO A 17 -4.65 -15.09 21.50
N GLU A 18 -4.79 -15.63 22.70
CA GLU A 18 -5.66 -16.77 23.02
C GLU A 18 -7.14 -16.39 22.91
N GLU A 19 -7.50 -15.18 23.35
CA GLU A 19 -8.86 -14.68 23.24
C GLU A 19 -9.24 -14.43 21.78
N VAL A 20 -8.35 -13.82 20.99
CA VAL A 20 -8.53 -13.65 19.55
C VAL A 20 -8.72 -14.99 18.85
N GLU A 21 -7.88 -15.98 19.18
CA GLU A 21 -8.00 -17.32 18.61
C GLU A 21 -9.33 -17.97 19.01
N ARG A 22 -9.72 -17.91 20.29
CA ARG A 22 -10.96 -18.49 20.82
C ARG A 22 -12.19 -17.92 20.14
N GLU A 23 -12.29 -16.60 20.05
CA GLU A 23 -13.39 -15.93 19.36
C GLU A 23 -13.46 -16.30 17.88
N PHE A 24 -12.30 -16.30 17.20
CA PHE A 24 -12.23 -16.67 15.79
C PHE A 24 -12.68 -18.12 15.56
N ARG A 25 -12.26 -19.04 16.42
CA ARG A 25 -12.72 -20.44 16.38
C ARG A 25 -14.21 -20.55 16.64
N ALA A 26 -14.76 -19.77 17.56
CA ALA A 26 -16.20 -19.74 17.83
C ALA A 26 -16.98 -19.27 16.59
N LEU A 27 -16.50 -18.24 15.88
CA LEU A 27 -17.11 -17.78 14.62
C LEU A 27 -17.13 -18.89 13.57
N VAL A 28 -16.00 -19.57 13.37
CA VAL A 28 -15.88 -20.68 12.39
C VAL A 28 -16.74 -21.88 12.81
N ALA A 29 -16.76 -22.23 14.10
CA ALA A 29 -17.59 -23.31 14.64
C ALA A 29 -19.09 -23.02 14.49
N ALA A 30 -19.49 -21.75 14.62
CA ALA A 30 -20.86 -21.28 14.38
C ALA A 30 -21.23 -21.16 12.88
N GLY A 31 -20.33 -21.55 11.97
CA GLY A 31 -20.59 -21.69 10.54
C GLY A 31 -20.02 -20.61 9.64
N ALA A 32 -19.23 -19.65 10.15
CA ALA A 32 -18.59 -18.64 9.32
C ALA A 32 -17.68 -19.30 8.25
N ARG A 33 -17.80 -18.85 7.01
CA ARG A 33 -17.09 -19.44 5.86
C ARG A 33 -15.77 -18.74 5.60
N LEU A 34 -14.67 -19.50 5.60
CA LEU A 34 -13.36 -19.01 5.16
C LEU A 34 -13.31 -18.94 3.63
N ARG A 35 -12.84 -17.81 3.07
CA ARG A 35 -12.84 -17.52 1.63
C ARG A 35 -11.43 -17.14 1.12
N PRO A 36 -10.45 -18.06 1.10
CA PRO A 36 -9.18 -17.85 0.40
C PRO A 36 -9.37 -17.89 -1.12
N ALA A 37 -8.47 -17.24 -1.86
CA ALA A 37 -8.50 -17.19 -3.32
C ALA A 37 -7.56 -18.22 -3.98
N GLY A 38 -6.55 -18.69 -3.23
CA GLY A 38 -5.54 -19.65 -3.64
C GLY A 38 -5.97 -21.12 -3.55
N SER A 39 -4.99 -22.02 -3.46
CA SER A 39 -5.20 -23.47 -3.46
C SER A 39 -6.00 -23.95 -2.24
N ALA A 40 -5.96 -23.22 -1.12
CA ALA A 40 -6.78 -23.54 0.06
C ALA A 40 -8.29 -23.32 -0.15
N ARG A 41 -8.75 -22.76 -1.28
CA ARG A 41 -10.20 -22.57 -1.55
C ARG A 41 -11.01 -23.88 -1.52
N HIS A 42 -10.36 -25.01 -1.79
CA HIS A 42 -10.99 -26.33 -1.79
C HIS A 42 -10.99 -26.99 -0.41
N ASP A 43 -10.08 -26.60 0.49
CA ASP A 43 -10.08 -26.99 1.90
C ASP A 43 -9.56 -25.82 2.76
N PRO A 44 -10.39 -24.81 3.06
CA PRO A 44 -9.92 -23.62 3.75
C PRO A 44 -9.42 -23.90 5.18
N ARG A 45 -9.85 -25.01 5.79
CA ARG A 45 -9.43 -25.41 7.14
C ARG A 45 -7.96 -25.79 7.20
N ILE A 46 -7.32 -26.10 6.07
CA ILE A 46 -5.88 -26.33 6.01
C ILE A 46 -5.09 -25.13 6.56
N LEU A 47 -5.60 -23.90 6.38
CA LEU A 47 -4.94 -22.70 6.88
C LEU A 47 -4.81 -22.73 8.42
N LEU A 48 -5.88 -23.15 9.10
CA LEU A 48 -5.90 -23.26 10.56
C LEU A 48 -4.97 -24.38 11.05
N ARG A 49 -4.98 -25.52 10.35
CA ARG A 49 -4.10 -26.66 10.67
C ARG A 49 -2.61 -26.37 10.41
N ARG A 50 -2.30 -25.45 9.51
CA ARG A 50 -0.93 -25.01 9.17
C ARG A 50 -0.43 -23.86 10.05
N GLY A 51 -1.20 -23.46 11.07
CA GLY A 51 -0.77 -22.46 12.04
C GLY A 51 -0.98 -21.01 11.59
N TYR A 52 -1.92 -20.76 10.66
CA TYR A 52 -2.39 -19.41 10.34
C TYR A 52 -3.63 -19.02 11.15
N LEU A 53 -3.69 -19.45 12.41
CA LEU A 53 -4.73 -19.00 13.34
C LEU A 53 -4.47 -17.54 13.72
N PRO A 54 -5.52 -16.71 13.82
CA PRO A 54 -5.35 -15.33 14.26
C PRO A 54 -4.82 -15.19 15.68
N ARG A 55 -3.94 -14.22 15.85
CA ARG A 55 -3.29 -13.81 17.11
C ARG A 55 -3.51 -12.34 17.41
N HIS A 56 -3.86 -11.54 16.41
CA HIS A 56 -4.13 -10.13 16.55
C HIS A 56 -5.46 -9.76 15.91
N ARG A 57 -6.08 -8.68 16.42
CA ARG A 57 -7.31 -8.14 15.89
C ARG A 57 -7.17 -6.63 15.73
N LEU A 58 -7.53 -6.12 14.54
CA LEU A 58 -7.64 -4.70 14.24
C LEU A 58 -9.08 -4.39 13.84
N ARG A 59 -9.53 -3.17 14.11
CA ARG A 59 -10.85 -2.69 13.69
C ARG A 59 -10.74 -1.35 12.98
N LEU A 60 -11.37 -1.25 11.82
CA LEU A 60 -11.53 0.01 11.10
C LEU A 60 -12.94 0.07 10.54
N PHE A 61 -13.70 1.10 10.94
CA PHE A 61 -15.12 1.26 10.59
C PHE A 61 -15.95 0.04 11.01
N ASP A 62 -16.59 -0.63 10.05
CA ASP A 62 -17.34 -1.87 10.20
C ASP A 62 -16.54 -3.11 9.78
N THR A 63 -15.24 -2.97 9.56
CA THR A 63 -14.35 -4.06 9.15
C THR A 63 -13.48 -4.51 10.32
N VAL A 64 -13.44 -5.82 10.54
CA VAL A 64 -12.53 -6.47 11.49
C VAL A 64 -11.47 -7.25 10.71
N PHE A 65 -10.20 -7.03 11.06
CA PHE A 65 -9.07 -7.79 10.54
C PHE A 65 -8.57 -8.72 11.63
N HIS A 66 -8.68 -10.03 11.42
CA HIS A 66 -8.03 -11.02 12.27
C HIS A 66 -6.71 -11.43 11.61
N LEU A 67 -5.58 -11.19 12.25
CA LEU A 67 -4.25 -11.43 11.67
C LEU A 67 -3.58 -12.59 12.39
N ALA A 68 -3.02 -13.54 11.62
CA ALA A 68 -2.09 -14.53 12.14
C ALA A 68 -0.77 -13.88 12.59
N GLU A 69 0.16 -14.68 13.10
CA GLU A 69 1.54 -14.22 13.37
C GLU A 69 2.22 -13.66 12.11
N LEU A 70 3.14 -12.71 12.33
CA LEU A 70 3.98 -12.19 11.25
C LEU A 70 4.89 -13.31 10.71
N ARG A 71 4.94 -13.43 9.38
CA ARG A 71 5.85 -14.31 8.67
C ARG A 71 6.61 -13.53 7.60
N GLN A 72 7.56 -14.19 6.95
CA GLN A 72 8.29 -13.61 5.85
C GLN A 72 8.51 -14.62 4.72
N GLU A 73 8.75 -14.09 3.54
CA GLU A 73 9.31 -14.79 2.39
C GLU A 73 10.44 -13.93 1.81
N PRO A 74 11.20 -14.38 0.79
CA PRO A 74 12.38 -13.66 0.30
C PRO A 74 12.13 -12.17 0.02
N ASP A 75 10.97 -11.84 -0.54
CA ASP A 75 10.69 -10.50 -1.07
C ASP A 75 9.78 -9.66 -0.16
N ALA A 76 9.17 -10.24 0.89
CA ALA A 76 8.19 -9.54 1.72
C ALA A 76 8.01 -10.12 3.13
N ARG A 77 7.65 -9.24 4.05
CA ARG A 77 7.03 -9.62 5.33
C ARG A 77 5.52 -9.61 5.17
N TYR A 78 4.80 -10.53 5.83
CA TYR A 78 3.37 -10.66 5.63
C TYR A 78 2.60 -11.22 6.82
N PHE A 79 1.29 -10.94 6.81
CA PHE A 79 0.27 -11.55 7.66
C PHE A 79 -0.75 -12.28 6.79
N VAL A 80 -1.07 -13.53 7.14
CA VAL A 80 -2.33 -14.14 6.69
C VAL A 80 -3.45 -13.49 7.51
N THR A 81 -4.35 -12.81 6.81
CA THR A 81 -5.39 -11.98 7.42
C THR A 81 -6.77 -12.47 7.02
N TYR A 82 -7.71 -12.49 7.96
CA TYR A 82 -9.12 -12.79 7.72
C TYR A 82 -9.91 -11.50 7.87
N VAL A 83 -10.40 -10.99 6.75
CA VAL A 83 -11.18 -9.76 6.66
C VAL A 83 -12.66 -10.11 6.85
N LEU A 84 -13.25 -9.58 7.91
CA LEU A 84 -14.67 -9.67 8.20
C LEU A 84 -15.31 -8.30 7.94
N LEU A 85 -16.14 -8.22 6.91
CA LEU A 85 -16.92 -7.03 6.59
C LEU A 85 -18.23 -6.99 7.40
N ASP A 86 -18.86 -5.82 7.45
CA ASP A 86 -20.17 -5.61 8.09
C ASP A 86 -20.23 -6.12 9.55
N ALA A 87 -19.13 -6.01 10.30
CA ALA A 87 -18.97 -6.64 11.61
C ALA A 87 -20.05 -6.18 12.62
N HIS A 88 -20.51 -4.94 12.52
CA HIS A 88 -21.56 -4.38 13.39
C HIS A 88 -22.98 -4.81 13.03
N ARG A 89 -23.21 -5.39 11.83
CA ARG A 89 -24.54 -5.84 11.42
C ARG A 89 -24.87 -7.17 12.09
N GLU A 90 -26.12 -7.37 12.51
CA GLU A 90 -26.59 -8.66 13.02
C GLU A 90 -26.76 -9.68 11.88
N ILE A 91 -25.64 -10.24 11.43
CA ILE A 91 -25.62 -11.30 10.43
C ILE A 91 -25.33 -12.63 11.15
N PRO A 92 -26.21 -13.64 11.03
CA PRO A 92 -25.98 -14.96 11.60
C PRO A 92 -24.63 -15.53 11.18
N ALA A 93 -23.93 -16.20 12.10
CA ALA A 93 -22.56 -16.68 11.87
C ALA A 93 -22.42 -17.53 10.59
N HIS A 94 -23.38 -18.41 10.30
CA HIS A 94 -23.39 -19.25 9.08
C HIS A 94 -23.49 -18.46 7.75
N ARG A 95 -23.87 -17.18 7.79
CA ARG A 95 -23.90 -16.26 6.65
C ARG A 95 -22.68 -15.33 6.60
N ARG A 96 -21.81 -15.37 7.62
CA ARG A 96 -20.57 -14.57 7.64
C ARG A 96 -19.55 -15.17 6.68
N GLU A 97 -18.84 -14.28 6.00
CA GLU A 97 -17.67 -14.62 5.19
C GLU A 97 -16.42 -13.98 5.80
N LEU A 98 -15.38 -14.79 5.92
CA LEU A 98 -14.04 -14.40 6.38
C LEU A 98 -13.12 -14.48 5.17
N PHE A 99 -12.88 -13.34 4.52
CA PHE A 99 -12.05 -13.26 3.34
C PHE A 99 -10.59 -13.40 3.72
N VAL A 100 -9.95 -14.50 3.30
CA VAL A 100 -8.54 -14.73 3.62
C VAL A 100 -7.68 -13.97 2.63
N ARG A 101 -6.80 -13.10 3.14
CA ARG A 101 -5.97 -12.19 2.38
C ARG A 101 -4.52 -12.25 2.86
N PHE A 102 -3.63 -11.84 1.97
CA PHE A 102 -2.20 -11.78 2.21
C PHE A 102 -1.81 -10.31 2.30
N PHE A 103 -1.68 -9.83 3.53
CA PHE A 103 -1.27 -8.46 3.80
C PHE A 103 0.25 -8.43 3.90
N TYR A 104 0.91 -7.75 2.99
CA TYR A 104 2.36 -7.80 2.85
C TYR A 104 2.96 -6.41 2.83
N LYS A 105 4.24 -6.34 3.17
CA LYS A 105 5.07 -5.14 3.07
C LYS A 105 6.41 -5.53 2.48
N ASP A 106 6.76 -4.86 1.40
CA ASP A 106 8.01 -4.99 0.65
C ASP A 106 8.91 -3.77 0.91
N GLY A 107 9.89 -3.55 0.03
CA GLY A 107 10.82 -2.42 0.07
C GLY A 107 10.15 -1.04 0.05
N SER A 108 8.90 -0.90 -0.42
CA SER A 108 8.15 0.38 -0.42
C SER A 108 7.76 0.86 0.98
N LEU A 109 7.83 -0.03 1.99
CA LEU A 109 7.36 0.16 3.36
C LEU A 109 5.85 0.36 3.52
N ILE A 110 5.07 0.15 2.47
CA ILE A 110 3.60 0.27 2.53
C ILE A 110 3.01 -1.13 2.66
N TRP A 111 2.09 -1.28 3.61
CA TRP A 111 1.30 -2.50 3.73
C TRP A 111 0.23 -2.53 2.64
N ARG A 112 0.22 -3.61 1.89
CA ARG A 112 -0.64 -3.86 0.72
C ARG A 112 -1.41 -5.15 0.92
N SER A 113 -2.55 -5.28 0.26
CA SER A 113 -3.25 -6.56 0.10
C SER A 113 -3.01 -7.11 -1.29
N ALA A 114 -2.31 -8.23 -1.39
CA ALA A 114 -2.04 -8.85 -2.67
C ALA A 114 -3.33 -9.34 -3.36
N SER A 115 -3.49 -8.99 -4.63
CA SER A 115 -4.64 -9.37 -5.46
C SER A 115 -4.47 -10.75 -6.11
N HIS A 116 -3.26 -11.03 -6.61
CA HIS A 116 -2.81 -12.26 -7.26
C HIS A 116 -1.27 -12.31 -7.30
N PHE A 117 -0.68 -13.43 -7.73
CA PHE A 117 0.78 -13.56 -7.89
C PHE A 117 1.14 -14.39 -9.12
N ALA A 118 2.33 -14.20 -9.67
CA ALA A 118 2.92 -15.11 -10.66
C ALA A 118 4.32 -15.54 -10.20
N ARG A 119 4.59 -16.83 -10.37
CA ARG A 119 5.87 -17.47 -10.08
C ARG A 119 6.12 -18.52 -11.15
N SER A 120 7.13 -18.33 -11.98
CA SER A 120 7.55 -19.24 -13.04
C SER A 120 9.07 -19.10 -13.24
N GLU A 121 9.60 -19.74 -14.29
CA GLU A 121 10.99 -19.51 -14.72
C GLU A 121 11.21 -18.08 -15.23
N ASN A 122 10.15 -17.40 -15.68
CA ASN A 122 10.21 -16.09 -16.32
C ASN A 122 9.66 -14.95 -15.46
N GLU A 123 8.83 -15.26 -14.45
CA GLU A 123 8.10 -14.26 -13.66
C GLU A 123 8.21 -14.54 -12.17
N ASN A 124 8.44 -13.49 -11.37
CA ASN A 124 8.31 -13.54 -9.91
C ASN A 124 7.81 -12.20 -9.37
N TRP A 125 6.49 -12.11 -9.15
CA TRP A 125 5.88 -10.90 -8.57
C TRP A 125 4.61 -11.22 -7.77
N ILE A 126 4.24 -10.26 -6.92
CA ILE A 126 3.08 -10.35 -6.02
C ILE A 126 2.29 -9.06 -6.09
N GLY A 127 0.98 -9.16 -6.28
CA GLY A 127 0.04 -8.10 -5.95
C GLY A 127 -0.03 -6.95 -6.96
N LYS A 128 -0.24 -7.23 -8.24
CA LYS A 128 -0.56 -6.17 -9.23
C LYS A 128 -1.88 -5.47 -8.89
N GLY A 129 -1.90 -4.15 -9.01
CA GLY A 129 -3.10 -3.33 -8.80
C GLY A 129 -4.05 -3.32 -10.00
N ASP A 130 -5.13 -2.55 -9.93
CA ASP A 130 -6.04 -2.35 -11.07
C ASP A 130 -5.28 -1.73 -12.26
N LEU A 131 -5.86 -1.76 -13.45
CA LEU A 131 -5.22 -1.18 -14.64
C LEU A 131 -5.64 0.27 -14.84
N LYS A 132 -4.67 1.13 -15.13
CA LYS A 132 -4.91 2.50 -15.58
C LYS A 132 -4.37 2.73 -16.98
N PRO A 133 -5.12 3.41 -17.85
CA PRO A 133 -4.65 3.76 -19.17
C PRO A 133 -3.76 4.99 -19.09
N VAL A 134 -2.53 4.88 -19.60
CA VAL A 134 -1.58 5.99 -19.74
C VAL A 134 -1.38 6.25 -21.22
N ARG A 135 -1.45 7.53 -21.60
CA ARG A 135 -1.22 7.93 -22.98
C ARG A 135 0.27 8.17 -23.20
N GLU A 136 0.87 7.33 -24.03
CA GLU A 136 2.27 7.45 -24.44
C GLU A 136 2.35 7.82 -25.93
N GLY A 137 2.60 9.10 -26.19
CA GLY A 137 2.55 9.65 -27.55
C GLY A 137 1.17 9.48 -28.19
N ARG A 138 1.10 8.60 -29.20
CA ARG A 138 -0.15 8.26 -29.92
C ARG A 138 -0.82 6.98 -29.43
N SER A 139 -0.16 6.22 -28.55
CA SER A 139 -0.64 4.94 -28.06
C SER A 139 -1.29 5.08 -26.68
N LEU A 140 -2.24 4.18 -26.39
CA LEU A 140 -2.76 3.96 -25.05
C LEU A 140 -2.11 2.70 -24.49
N VAL A 141 -1.35 2.83 -23.42
CA VAL A 141 -0.65 1.73 -22.75
C VAL A 141 -1.29 1.50 -21.39
N TRP A 142 -1.43 0.25 -20.97
CA TRP A 142 -2.03 -0.09 -19.68
C TRP A 142 -0.96 -0.36 -18.64
N TYR A 143 -1.02 0.36 -17.53
CA TYR A 143 -0.13 0.19 -16.39
C TYR A 143 -0.88 -0.35 -15.18
N THR A 144 -0.19 -1.13 -14.35
CA THR A 144 -0.69 -1.51 -13.03
C THR A 144 -0.65 -0.31 -12.08
N ALA A 145 -1.81 0.06 -11.55
CA ALA A 145 -2.00 1.03 -10.49
C ALA A 145 -1.78 0.35 -9.13
N GLU A 146 -0.52 0.05 -8.77
CA GLU A 146 -0.16 -0.66 -7.54
C GLU A 146 -0.80 -0.07 -6.28
N GLU A 147 -0.99 1.25 -6.26
CA GLU A 147 -1.61 2.00 -5.17
C GLU A 147 -3.01 1.52 -4.81
N THR A 148 -3.72 0.88 -5.75
CA THR A 148 -5.04 0.30 -5.51
C THR A 148 -5.01 -0.88 -4.55
N THR A 149 -3.83 -1.46 -4.30
CA THR A 149 -3.60 -2.54 -3.32
C THR A 149 -3.21 -2.02 -1.93
N ASN A 150 -2.92 -0.72 -1.79
CA ASN A 150 -2.53 -0.15 -0.51
C ASN A 150 -3.65 -0.32 0.51
N LEU A 151 -3.30 -0.86 1.69
CA LEU A 151 -4.23 -0.88 2.81
C LEU A 151 -4.51 0.55 3.29
N PRO A 152 -5.64 0.79 3.97
CA PRO A 152 -6.00 2.11 4.46
C PRO A 152 -4.86 2.75 5.27
N LEU A 153 -4.57 4.02 5.05
CA LEU A 153 -3.48 4.71 5.75
C LEU A 153 -3.66 4.66 7.28
N GLU A 154 -4.90 4.56 7.75
CA GLU A 154 -5.30 4.32 9.14
C GLU A 154 -4.67 3.08 9.78
N VAL A 155 -4.47 2.00 9.01
CA VAL A 155 -4.05 0.69 9.54
C VAL A 155 -2.53 0.48 9.46
N GLN A 156 -1.84 1.27 8.64
CA GLN A 156 -0.41 1.13 8.37
C GLN A 156 0.43 1.10 9.66
N GLY A 157 0.19 2.05 10.56
CA GLY A 157 0.89 2.15 11.84
C GLY A 157 0.66 0.96 12.78
N SER A 158 -0.55 0.40 12.79
CA SER A 158 -0.86 -0.81 13.57
C SER A 158 -0.08 -2.01 13.06
N LEU A 159 -0.03 -2.21 11.75
CA LEU A 159 0.72 -3.30 11.14
C LEU A 159 2.22 -3.14 11.34
N ASP A 160 2.73 -1.91 11.29
CA ASP A 160 4.13 -1.62 11.61
C ASP A 160 4.48 -1.92 13.07
N ARG A 161 3.58 -1.61 14.03
CA ARG A 161 3.77 -1.95 15.44
C ARG A 161 3.80 -3.46 15.64
N LEU A 162 2.80 -4.18 15.12
CA LEU A 162 2.78 -5.65 15.20
C LEU A 162 4.02 -6.26 14.56
N SER A 163 4.45 -5.74 13.41
CA SER A 163 5.65 -6.24 12.74
C SER A 163 6.95 -6.00 13.51
N ARG A 164 7.00 -5.03 14.43
CA ARG A 164 8.16 -4.79 15.29
C ARG A 164 8.20 -5.69 16.51
N LEU A 165 7.07 -6.28 16.91
CA LEU A 165 7.03 -7.24 18.02
C LEU A 165 7.78 -8.53 17.68
N VAL A 166 7.97 -8.82 16.40
CA VAL A 166 8.64 -10.03 15.91
C VAL A 166 9.97 -9.64 15.27
N GLU A 167 11.07 -9.87 16.00
CA GLU A 167 12.42 -9.55 15.52
C GLU A 167 12.80 -10.41 14.30
N LYS A 168 12.52 -11.72 14.37
CA LYS A 168 12.87 -12.72 13.36
C LYS A 168 11.62 -13.53 12.95
N PRO A 169 10.83 -13.03 11.99
CA PRO A 169 9.64 -13.73 11.51
C PRO A 169 10.01 -15.08 10.89
N ALA A 170 9.15 -16.09 11.08
CA ALA A 170 9.36 -17.38 10.46
C ALA A 170 9.26 -17.28 8.93
N THR A 171 10.22 -17.87 8.22
CA THR A 171 10.18 -17.97 6.76
C THR A 171 9.14 -19.01 6.33
N ASP A 172 8.23 -18.62 5.45
CA ASP A 172 7.18 -19.51 4.96
C ASP A 172 6.70 -19.10 3.57
N VAL A 173 7.20 -19.80 2.55
CA VAL A 173 6.89 -19.54 1.13
C VAL A 173 5.57 -20.17 0.66
N ARG A 174 4.90 -20.97 1.52
CA ARG A 174 3.71 -21.73 1.14
C ARG A 174 2.42 -20.92 1.26
N ALA A 175 2.39 -19.95 2.15
CA ALA A 175 1.19 -19.18 2.46
C ALA A 175 0.64 -18.46 1.23
N ILE A 176 1.52 -17.99 0.34
CA ILE A 176 1.15 -17.27 -0.87
C ILE A 176 0.24 -18.13 -1.78
N ASP A 177 0.62 -19.38 -2.03
CA ASP A 177 -0.15 -20.29 -2.89
C ASP A 177 -1.46 -20.72 -2.23
N LEU A 178 -1.44 -20.93 -0.91
CA LEU A 178 -2.65 -21.28 -0.16
C LEU A 178 -3.69 -20.15 -0.18
N VAL A 179 -3.26 -18.91 0.00
CA VAL A 179 -4.14 -17.76 0.23
C VAL A 179 -4.51 -17.03 -1.06
N ILE A 180 -3.54 -16.84 -1.95
CA ILE A 180 -3.65 -15.97 -3.12
C ILE A 180 -3.81 -16.79 -4.39
N ARG A 181 -4.55 -16.26 -5.37
CA ARG A 181 -4.68 -16.88 -6.68
C ARG A 181 -3.39 -16.72 -7.49
N ARG A 182 -2.80 -17.84 -7.92
CA ARG A 182 -1.75 -17.85 -8.94
C ARG A 182 -2.32 -17.42 -10.29
N ALA A 183 -1.66 -16.51 -10.96
CA ALA A 183 -1.98 -16.04 -12.30
C ALA A 183 -1.01 -16.63 -13.33
N PRO A 184 -1.40 -16.70 -14.61
CA PRO A 184 -0.45 -16.95 -15.69
C PRO A 184 0.50 -15.75 -15.82
N ASP A 185 1.68 -16.00 -16.37
CA ASP A 185 2.78 -15.05 -16.48
C ASP A 185 2.38 -13.75 -17.19
N ASP A 186 1.54 -13.86 -18.22
CA ASP A 186 1.06 -12.75 -19.06
C ASP A 186 -0.07 -11.92 -18.44
N ARG A 187 -0.63 -12.33 -17.29
CA ARG A 187 -1.73 -11.62 -16.67
C ARG A 187 -1.24 -10.43 -15.86
N VAL A 188 -1.69 -9.26 -16.26
CA VAL A 188 -1.45 -8.00 -15.53
C VAL A 188 -2.70 -7.47 -14.81
N GLU A 189 -3.90 -7.83 -15.27
CA GLU A 189 -5.17 -7.36 -14.67
C GLU A 189 -5.55 -8.20 -13.43
N PRO A 190 -5.98 -7.57 -12.32
CA PRO A 190 -6.56 -8.30 -11.21
C PRO A 190 -7.84 -9.06 -11.58
N TYR A 191 -8.31 -9.87 -10.64
CA TYR A 191 -9.55 -10.62 -10.82
C TYR A 191 -10.79 -9.80 -10.45
N ALA A 192 -11.95 -10.25 -10.92
CA ALA A 192 -13.21 -9.53 -10.80
C ALA A 192 -13.62 -9.23 -9.34
N ASP A 193 -13.25 -10.09 -8.39
CA ASP A 193 -13.49 -9.88 -6.96
C ASP A 193 -12.68 -8.72 -6.37
N PHE A 194 -11.58 -8.33 -7.02
CA PHE A 194 -10.81 -7.12 -6.71
C PHE A 194 -11.35 -5.89 -7.46
N THR A 195 -11.59 -6.00 -8.76
CA THR A 195 -11.91 -4.84 -9.63
C THR A 195 -13.39 -4.42 -9.59
N LYS A 196 -14.35 -5.35 -9.45
CA LYS A 196 -15.79 -5.02 -9.49
C LYS A 196 -16.22 -3.98 -8.45
N PRO A 197 -15.79 -4.06 -7.16
CA PRO A 197 -16.13 -3.03 -6.17
C PRO A 197 -15.63 -1.64 -6.57
N ARG A 198 -14.42 -1.55 -7.15
CA ARG A 198 -13.84 -0.28 -7.63
C ARG A 198 -14.61 0.26 -8.83
N ARG A 199 -14.90 -0.59 -9.83
CA ARG A 199 -15.71 -0.21 -11.01
C ARG A 199 -17.09 0.30 -10.61
N ARG A 200 -17.73 -0.35 -9.62
CA ARG A 200 -19.00 0.13 -9.04
C ARG A 200 -18.84 1.50 -8.40
N ALA A 201 -17.75 1.72 -7.65
CA ALA A 201 -17.47 3.02 -7.05
C ALA A 201 -17.22 4.09 -8.11
N ALA A 202 -16.38 3.83 -9.10
CA ALA A 202 -16.11 4.74 -10.21
C ALA A 202 -17.35 5.04 -11.07
N ALA A 203 -18.30 4.09 -11.18
CA ALA A 203 -19.55 4.31 -11.90
C ALA A 203 -20.50 5.29 -11.21
N ASP A 204 -20.45 5.43 -9.87
CA ASP A 204 -21.29 6.34 -9.10
C ASP A 204 -20.66 7.75 -9.04
N PRO A 205 -21.27 8.78 -9.67
CA PRO A 205 -20.73 10.15 -9.64
C PRO A 205 -20.50 10.71 -8.24
N ARG A 206 -21.26 10.25 -7.23
CA ARG A 206 -21.13 10.70 -5.84
C ARG A 206 -19.91 10.12 -5.13
N ARG A 207 -19.28 9.10 -5.70
CA ARG A 207 -18.07 8.43 -5.17
C ARG A 207 -16.79 8.92 -5.82
N ARG A 208 -16.87 9.77 -6.84
CA ARG A 208 -15.70 10.22 -7.58
C ARG A 208 -15.05 11.41 -6.90
N ILE A 209 -13.86 11.21 -6.35
CA ILE A 209 -13.04 12.31 -5.83
C ILE A 209 -12.70 13.26 -6.97
N HIS A 210 -12.90 14.56 -6.76
CA HIS A 210 -12.73 15.60 -7.79
C HIS A 210 -13.49 15.32 -9.11
N GLY A 211 -14.64 14.63 -9.01
CA GLY A 211 -15.43 14.22 -10.18
C GLY A 211 -14.75 13.15 -11.05
N GLY A 212 -13.70 12.49 -10.53
CA GLY A 212 -12.92 11.46 -11.23
C GLY A 212 -11.77 12.05 -12.04
N ARG A 213 -11.45 13.34 -11.84
CA ARG A 213 -10.31 14.01 -12.46
C ARG A 213 -9.12 13.99 -11.51
N ARG A 214 -7.93 14.14 -12.08
CA ARG A 214 -6.68 14.24 -11.31
C ARG A 214 -6.72 15.39 -10.30
N ILE A 215 -6.30 15.10 -9.07
CA ILE A 215 -6.15 16.07 -7.98
C ILE A 215 -4.75 16.68 -7.91
N ALA A 216 -3.74 16.01 -8.50
CA ALA A 216 -2.39 16.50 -8.63
C ALA A 216 -1.81 16.08 -9.98
N TRP A 217 -1.10 16.99 -10.65
CA TRP A 217 -0.48 16.72 -11.96
C TRP A 217 0.74 17.60 -12.23
N PHE A 218 1.60 17.14 -13.14
CA PHE A 218 2.70 17.91 -13.69
C PHE A 218 2.27 18.61 -14.98
N THR A 219 2.53 19.90 -15.08
CA THR A 219 2.22 20.68 -16.30
C THR A 219 3.30 20.55 -17.38
N ARG A 220 4.47 20.01 -17.03
CA ARG A 220 5.58 19.71 -17.94
C ARG A 220 6.20 18.36 -17.56
N LYS A 221 6.54 17.54 -18.56
CA LYS A 221 7.23 16.27 -18.37
C LYS A 221 8.58 16.50 -17.69
N ALA A 222 8.93 15.64 -16.72
CA ALA A 222 10.21 15.68 -16.00
C ALA A 222 10.57 17.06 -15.39
N ASP A 223 9.57 17.87 -15.02
CA ASP A 223 9.80 19.12 -14.30
C ASP A 223 9.05 19.12 -12.96
N PRO A 224 9.73 18.88 -11.83
CA PRO A 224 9.09 18.77 -10.53
C PRO A 224 8.48 20.10 -10.05
N LYS A 225 8.96 21.25 -10.55
CA LYS A 225 8.41 22.58 -10.23
C LYS A 225 7.09 22.86 -10.96
N SER A 226 6.78 22.04 -11.95
CA SER A 226 5.54 22.12 -12.73
C SER A 226 4.35 21.46 -12.04
N LEU A 227 4.56 20.83 -10.87
CA LEU A 227 3.52 20.23 -10.03
C LEU A 227 2.42 21.23 -9.68
N ARG A 228 1.18 20.83 -9.86
CA ARG A 228 -0.02 21.57 -9.47
C ARG A 228 -0.98 20.65 -8.72
N PHE A 229 -1.74 21.24 -7.81
CA PHE A 229 -2.87 20.59 -7.15
C PHE A 229 -4.18 21.26 -7.58
N ALA A 230 -5.23 20.46 -7.70
CA ALA A 230 -6.59 20.99 -7.73
C ALA A 230 -6.85 21.72 -6.40
N ARG A 231 -7.48 22.89 -6.47
CA ARG A 231 -7.72 23.74 -5.29
C ARG A 231 -8.42 22.95 -4.18
N GLY A 232 -7.83 22.97 -2.99
CA GLY A 232 -8.34 22.30 -1.79
C GLY A 232 -7.81 20.88 -1.62
N TYR A 233 -7.28 20.24 -2.67
CA TYR A 233 -6.72 18.89 -2.56
C TYR A 233 -5.24 18.88 -2.15
N GLU A 234 -4.55 20.03 -2.15
CA GLU A 234 -3.18 20.08 -1.64
C GLU A 234 -3.10 19.63 -0.15
N PRO A 235 -2.00 19.01 0.28
CA PRO A 235 -1.80 18.67 1.69
C PRO A 235 -1.91 19.89 2.59
N ASP A 236 -2.64 19.78 3.70
CA ASP A 236 -2.77 20.85 4.69
C ASP A 236 -1.60 20.84 5.68
N LEU A 237 -0.45 21.32 5.21
CA LEU A 237 0.78 21.41 6.00
C LEU A 237 0.73 22.50 7.08
N SER A 238 -0.35 23.29 7.15
CA SER A 238 -0.54 24.29 8.20
C SER A 238 -1.07 23.69 9.50
N LYS A 239 -1.60 22.46 9.44
CA LYS A 239 -2.11 21.71 10.58
C LYS A 239 -1.11 20.66 11.02
N ALA A 240 -1.21 20.27 12.29
CA ALA A 240 -0.47 19.12 12.80
C ALA A 240 -0.87 17.84 12.03
N PRO A 241 0.08 16.90 11.82
CA PRO A 241 -0.24 15.57 11.30
C PRO A 241 -1.33 14.90 12.14
N LEU A 242 -2.23 14.18 11.46
CA LEU A 242 -3.28 13.39 12.12
C LEU A 242 -2.65 12.28 12.97
N ASP A 243 -1.59 11.64 12.47
CA ASP A 243 -0.78 10.67 13.19
C ASP A 243 0.67 10.70 12.73
N VAL A 244 1.55 10.23 13.60
CA VAL A 244 2.94 9.93 13.29
C VAL A 244 3.23 8.51 13.72
N ASP A 245 3.64 7.69 12.75
CA ASP A 245 4.07 6.32 12.95
C ASP A 245 5.53 6.15 12.57
N GLU A 246 6.10 5.03 12.98
CA GLU A 246 7.50 4.71 12.74
C GLU A 246 7.61 3.35 12.05
N ALA A 247 8.64 3.19 11.23
CA ALA A 247 9.11 1.94 10.67
C ALA A 247 10.63 1.96 10.61
N THR A 248 11.27 0.81 10.44
CA THR A 248 12.72 0.73 10.26
C THR A 248 13.01 0.06 8.93
N SER A 249 13.94 0.62 8.16
CA SER A 249 14.37 0.06 6.89
C SER A 249 15.85 0.29 6.65
N ARG A 250 16.57 -0.79 6.33
CA ARG A 250 17.97 -0.70 5.91
C ARG A 250 18.10 0.06 4.59
N LEU A 251 17.15 -0.13 3.66
CA LEU A 251 17.13 0.53 2.35
C LEU A 251 17.09 2.06 2.48
N TYR A 252 16.42 2.58 3.51
CA TYR A 252 16.28 4.02 3.77
C TYR A 252 17.14 4.52 4.93
N GLY A 253 18.18 3.78 5.32
CA GLY A 253 19.16 4.25 6.30
C GLY A 253 18.69 4.24 7.77
N GLY A 254 17.69 3.45 8.12
CA GLY A 254 17.25 3.23 9.51
C GLY A 254 15.81 3.65 9.76
N LEU A 255 15.60 4.53 10.74
CA LEU A 255 14.26 4.96 11.16
C LEU A 255 13.57 5.77 10.05
N VAL A 256 12.35 5.37 9.70
CA VAL A 256 11.46 6.08 8.79
C VAL A 256 10.21 6.48 9.55
N ARG A 257 9.89 7.77 9.57
CA ARG A 257 8.65 8.29 10.14
C ARG A 257 7.59 8.45 9.07
N LYS A 258 6.35 8.10 9.40
CA LYS A 258 5.18 8.17 8.53
C LYS A 258 4.19 9.18 9.09
N TYR A 259 3.93 10.24 8.36
CA TYR A 259 3.08 11.35 8.78
C TYR A 259 1.80 11.34 7.96
N ARG A 260 0.66 11.20 8.63
CA ARG A 260 -0.63 11.23 7.97
C ARG A 260 -1.20 12.64 7.98
N ILE A 261 -1.52 13.18 6.82
CA ILE A 261 -1.92 14.58 6.65
C ILE A 261 -3.18 14.63 5.80
N LEU A 262 -4.15 15.46 6.17
CA LEU A 262 -5.36 15.67 5.38
C LEU A 262 -5.10 16.67 4.24
N SER A 263 -5.86 16.58 3.15
CA SER A 263 -5.97 17.70 2.23
C SER A 263 -6.66 18.91 2.88
N LYS A 264 -6.47 20.12 2.32
CA LYS A 264 -7.11 21.34 2.85
C LYS A 264 -8.64 21.29 2.87
N ASN A 265 -9.25 20.63 1.89
CA ASN A 265 -10.69 20.38 1.84
C ASN A 265 -11.13 19.17 2.67
N GLN A 266 -10.18 18.44 3.27
CA GLN A 266 -10.43 17.28 4.10
C GLN A 266 -11.28 16.19 3.42
N GLU A 267 -11.12 16.00 2.11
CA GLU A 267 -11.76 14.90 1.37
C GLU A 267 -10.84 13.68 1.19
N ILE A 268 -9.53 13.92 1.22
CA ILE A 268 -8.50 12.89 1.07
C ILE A 268 -7.44 13.03 2.15
N GLN A 269 -6.58 12.02 2.23
CA GLN A 269 -5.43 11.96 3.11
C GLN A 269 -4.19 11.53 2.34
N TYR A 270 -3.06 12.06 2.79
CA TYR A 270 -1.71 11.76 2.33
C TYR A 270 -0.94 11.05 3.45
N GLN A 271 0.04 10.24 3.07
CA GLN A 271 1.08 9.79 3.98
C GLN A 271 2.43 10.26 3.45
N PHE A 272 3.09 11.12 4.21
CA PHE A 272 4.48 11.51 3.98
C PHE A 272 5.38 10.55 4.72
N MET A 273 6.44 10.12 4.06
CA MET A 273 7.47 9.26 4.62
C MET A 273 8.74 10.10 4.74
N ALA A 274 9.38 10.08 5.90
CA ALA A 274 10.63 10.79 6.15
C ALA A 274 11.66 9.83 6.72
N SER A 275 12.73 9.60 5.97
CA SER A 275 13.95 8.97 6.46
C SER A 275 14.93 10.06 6.93
N PRO A 276 16.12 9.70 7.44
CA PRO A 276 17.14 10.71 7.79
C PRO A 276 17.55 11.59 6.59
N THR A 277 17.43 11.06 5.37
CA THR A 277 17.98 11.70 4.16
C THR A 277 16.88 12.20 3.22
N ASN A 278 15.78 11.47 3.08
CA ASN A 278 14.78 11.73 2.05
C ASN A 278 13.38 11.90 2.63
N VAL A 279 12.55 12.64 1.90
CA VAL A 279 11.10 12.71 2.12
C VAL A 279 10.39 12.34 0.82
N TRP A 280 9.35 11.52 0.90
CA TRP A 280 8.50 11.16 -0.23
C TRP A 280 7.04 11.01 0.19
N LEU A 281 6.14 10.94 -0.78
CA LEU A 281 4.71 10.79 -0.56
C LEU A 281 4.25 9.41 -1.01
N VAL A 282 3.29 8.85 -0.29
CA VAL A 282 2.51 7.69 -0.71
C VAL A 282 1.27 8.19 -1.47
N PRO A 283 0.79 7.46 -2.48
CA PRO A 283 -0.44 7.82 -3.19
C PRO A 283 -1.60 8.08 -2.22
N PRO A 284 -2.35 9.17 -2.42
CA PRO A 284 -3.40 9.60 -1.50
C PRO A 284 -4.57 8.64 -1.49
N GLN A 285 -5.33 8.70 -0.40
CA GLN A 285 -6.54 7.89 -0.24
C GLN A 285 -7.74 8.77 0.09
N ALA A 286 -8.90 8.40 -0.42
CA ALA A 286 -10.17 8.99 0.00
C ALA A 286 -10.43 8.70 1.49
N LEU A 287 -11.36 9.43 2.12
CA LEU A 287 -11.76 9.23 3.52
C LEU A 287 -13.04 8.37 3.68
N THR A 288 -13.39 7.58 2.66
CA THR A 288 -14.61 6.75 2.64
C THR A 288 -14.58 5.60 3.65
N THR A 289 -15.72 5.17 4.19
CA THR A 289 -15.72 4.08 5.18
C THR A 289 -15.79 2.68 4.56
N GLU A 290 -16.27 2.55 3.32
CA GLU A 290 -16.43 1.25 2.64
C GLU A 290 -15.07 0.65 2.23
N LEU A 291 -14.77 -0.54 2.76
CA LEU A 291 -13.63 -1.37 2.35
C LEU A 291 -14.11 -2.58 1.53
N SER A 292 -13.26 -3.04 0.62
CA SER A 292 -13.49 -4.26 -0.15
C SER A 292 -13.19 -5.52 0.66
N SER A 293 -13.48 -6.69 0.10
CA SER A 293 -13.05 -7.98 0.66
C SER A 293 -11.52 -8.14 0.78
N TYR A 294 -10.75 -7.27 0.13
CA TYR A 294 -9.29 -7.18 0.24
C TYR A 294 -8.84 -6.24 1.36
N GLY A 295 -9.76 -5.63 2.11
CA GLY A 295 -9.44 -4.65 3.14
C GLY A 295 -8.97 -3.29 2.60
N VAL A 296 -8.94 -3.11 1.28
CA VAL A 296 -8.54 -1.86 0.61
C VAL A 296 -9.75 -0.98 0.29
N ARG A 297 -9.53 0.33 0.20
CA ARG A 297 -10.53 1.30 -0.26
C ARG A 297 -10.93 1.03 -1.70
N THR A 298 -12.20 1.24 -2.02
CA THR A 298 -12.75 1.04 -3.37
C THR A 298 -12.82 2.31 -4.21
N VAL A 299 -12.64 3.47 -3.57
CA VAL A 299 -12.70 4.79 -4.20
C VAL A 299 -11.30 5.26 -4.50
N ASP A 300 -11.03 5.49 -5.78
CA ASP A 300 -9.76 5.97 -6.30
C ASP A 300 -9.56 7.47 -6.10
N VAL A 301 -8.29 7.87 -5.99
CA VAL A 301 -7.86 9.27 -5.99
C VAL A 301 -6.84 9.43 -7.11
N GLU A 302 -7.27 10.04 -8.21
CA GLU A 302 -6.44 10.21 -9.40
C GLU A 302 -5.35 11.26 -9.19
N ALA A 303 -4.10 10.92 -9.45
CA ALA A 303 -2.95 11.84 -9.42
C ALA A 303 -1.82 11.29 -10.30
N ASP A 304 -0.90 12.15 -10.73
CA ASP A 304 0.28 11.72 -11.51
C ASP A 304 1.27 10.94 -10.62
N ASP A 305 1.66 9.74 -11.06
CA ASP A 305 2.51 8.80 -10.31
C ASP A 305 3.89 9.34 -9.96
N ASP A 306 4.44 10.21 -10.81
CA ASP A 306 5.73 10.87 -10.58
C ASP A 306 5.74 11.66 -9.24
N LEU A 307 4.58 11.99 -8.66
CA LEU A 307 4.48 12.60 -7.33
C LEU A 307 4.84 11.63 -6.19
N PHE A 308 4.71 10.32 -6.41
CA PHE A 308 4.74 9.29 -5.38
C PHE A 308 5.91 8.32 -5.51
N VAL A 309 6.95 8.72 -6.23
CA VAL A 309 8.20 7.96 -6.35
C VAL A 309 8.82 7.75 -4.96
N PRO A 310 9.03 6.51 -4.49
CA PRO A 310 9.76 6.24 -3.26
C PRO A 310 11.19 6.80 -3.33
N ALA A 311 11.78 7.11 -2.17
CA ALA A 311 13.15 7.64 -2.13
C ALA A 311 14.23 6.71 -2.72
N ARG A 312 13.92 5.42 -2.88
CA ARG A 312 14.75 4.41 -3.51
C ARG A 312 13.89 3.62 -4.47
N GLU A 313 14.10 3.79 -5.76
CA GLU A 313 13.25 3.20 -6.78
C GLU A 313 14.04 2.50 -7.89
N TYR A 314 13.41 1.55 -8.56
CA TYR A 314 14.01 0.72 -9.60
C TYR A 314 14.70 1.56 -10.68
N HIS A 315 15.97 1.24 -10.89
CA HIS A 315 16.87 1.88 -11.84
C HIS A 315 18.03 0.93 -12.18
N TYR A 316 17.89 0.13 -13.25
CA TYR A 316 18.85 -0.92 -13.62
C TYR A 316 18.92 -1.10 -15.15
N GLN A 317 20.03 -1.68 -15.64
CA GLN A 317 20.11 -2.12 -17.04
C GLN A 317 19.35 -3.44 -17.19
N ASP A 318 18.34 -3.45 -18.05
CA ASP A 318 17.62 -4.65 -18.42
C ASP A 318 18.39 -5.38 -19.53
N ASP A 319 19.19 -6.36 -19.10
CA ASP A 319 20.00 -7.21 -19.97
C ASP A 319 19.16 -8.25 -20.74
N SER A 320 17.84 -8.32 -20.52
CA SER A 320 16.95 -9.18 -21.31
C SER A 320 16.57 -8.58 -22.67
N GLU A 321 16.79 -7.27 -22.87
CA GLU A 321 16.66 -6.59 -24.15
C GLU A 321 17.99 -6.54 -24.92
N ASP A 322 17.95 -6.60 -26.26
CA ASP A 322 19.13 -6.40 -27.13
C ASP A 322 18.92 -5.19 -28.07
N PRO A 323 19.69 -4.08 -27.90
CA PRO A 323 20.70 -3.87 -26.86
C PRO A 323 20.07 -3.65 -25.47
N PRO A 324 20.82 -3.90 -24.36
CA PRO A 324 20.33 -3.66 -23.01
C PRO A 324 19.76 -2.25 -22.85
N ARG A 325 18.60 -2.16 -22.23
CA ARG A 325 17.92 -0.86 -22.03
C ARG A 325 17.88 -0.48 -20.56
N LEU A 326 18.08 0.79 -20.29
CA LEU A 326 17.92 1.31 -18.94
C LEU A 326 16.43 1.29 -18.56
N TYR A 327 16.07 0.44 -17.62
CA TYR A 327 14.78 0.49 -16.95
C TYR A 327 14.87 1.46 -15.77
N SER A 328 14.00 2.48 -15.75
CA SER A 328 13.95 3.46 -14.67
C SER A 328 12.52 3.88 -14.39
N GLN A 329 12.12 3.78 -13.13
CA GLN A 329 10.88 4.38 -12.62
C GLN A 329 11.11 5.75 -11.97
N ILE A 330 12.36 6.23 -11.96
CA ILE A 330 12.72 7.59 -11.56
C ILE A 330 12.60 8.50 -12.81
N PRO A 331 11.96 9.68 -12.71
CA PRO A 331 11.89 10.63 -13.80
C PRO A 331 13.27 10.95 -14.41
N GLU A 332 13.29 11.06 -15.74
CA GLU A 332 14.50 11.21 -16.54
C GLU A 332 15.39 12.36 -16.04
N GLY A 333 16.67 12.09 -15.83
CA GLY A 333 17.65 13.07 -15.37
C GLY A 333 17.72 13.29 -13.85
N PHE A 334 16.94 12.54 -13.05
CA PHE A 334 16.90 12.69 -11.58
C PHE A 334 17.38 11.48 -10.79
N ALA A 335 17.77 10.38 -11.43
CA ALA A 335 18.37 9.25 -10.74
C ALA A 335 19.72 9.67 -10.12
N GLY A 336 19.86 9.47 -8.81
CA GLY A 336 21.11 9.62 -8.07
C GLY A 336 21.88 8.31 -7.96
N ASP A 337 22.66 8.18 -6.88
CA ASP A 337 23.53 7.02 -6.68
C ASP A 337 22.73 5.72 -6.52
N GLN A 338 23.27 4.63 -7.10
CA GLN A 338 22.77 3.28 -6.86
C GLN A 338 22.81 2.92 -5.36
N SER A 339 21.81 2.17 -4.92
CA SER A 339 21.70 1.71 -3.54
C SER A 339 22.71 0.62 -3.25
N VAL A 340 23.47 0.78 -2.16
CA VAL A 340 24.39 -0.25 -1.65
C VAL A 340 23.67 -1.45 -1.03
N VAL A 341 22.36 -1.34 -0.77
CA VAL A 341 21.54 -2.38 -0.15
C VAL A 341 20.81 -3.22 -1.20
N ASP A 342 20.41 -2.58 -2.31
CA ASP A 342 19.68 -3.20 -3.41
C ASP A 342 20.19 -2.56 -4.71
N PRO A 343 21.07 -3.25 -5.47
CA PRO A 343 21.71 -2.68 -6.66
C PRO A 343 20.72 -2.37 -7.79
N ASN A 344 19.50 -2.91 -7.74
CA ASN A 344 18.46 -2.63 -8.73
C ASN A 344 17.72 -1.31 -8.47
N ARG A 345 18.05 -0.59 -7.38
CA ARG A 345 17.41 0.68 -7.00
C ARG A 345 18.41 1.82 -6.93
N ALA A 346 18.00 3.03 -7.32
CA ALA A 346 18.78 4.25 -7.19
C ALA A 346 18.11 5.30 -6.27
N ASP A 347 18.87 6.30 -5.83
CA ASP A 347 18.35 7.45 -5.08
C ASP A 347 17.42 8.31 -5.95
N ALA A 348 16.15 8.44 -5.55
CA ALA A 348 15.20 9.36 -6.17
C ALA A 348 15.20 10.75 -5.49
N GLY A 349 16.06 10.96 -4.48
CA GLY A 349 16.22 12.21 -3.76
C GLY A 349 16.31 13.46 -4.64
N PRO A 350 17.08 13.48 -5.75
CA PRO A 350 17.15 14.66 -6.61
C PRO A 350 15.79 15.10 -7.17
N TRP A 351 14.92 14.14 -7.53
CA TRP A 351 13.55 14.42 -7.96
C TRP A 351 12.70 14.94 -6.80
N LEU A 352 12.72 14.21 -5.68
CA LEU A 352 11.87 14.45 -4.53
C LEU A 352 12.14 15.81 -3.88
N GLU A 353 13.41 16.16 -3.69
CA GLU A 353 13.82 17.43 -3.08
C GLU A 353 13.55 18.64 -3.99
N ALA A 354 13.29 18.40 -5.28
CA ALA A 354 12.88 19.44 -6.21
C ALA A 354 11.35 19.68 -6.21
N LEU A 355 10.55 18.77 -5.64
CA LEU A 355 9.10 18.93 -5.50
C LEU A 355 8.76 20.02 -4.47
N PRO A 356 7.92 21.02 -4.82
CA PRO A 356 7.55 22.10 -3.89
C PRO A 356 6.93 21.59 -2.58
N VAL A 357 6.08 20.58 -2.66
CA VAL A 357 5.37 20.01 -1.50
C VAL A 357 6.31 19.29 -0.52
N VAL A 358 7.33 18.60 -1.03
CA VAL A 358 8.36 17.94 -0.20
C VAL A 358 9.20 18.98 0.53
N ARG A 359 9.64 20.03 -0.18
CA ARG A 359 10.40 21.14 0.41
C ARG A 359 9.61 21.86 1.50
N GLU A 360 8.33 22.12 1.27
CA GLU A 360 7.46 22.74 2.26
C GLU A 360 7.29 21.84 3.49
N PHE A 361 7.05 20.54 3.30
CA PHE A 361 6.93 19.59 4.40
C PHE A 361 8.19 19.53 5.26
N ARG A 362 9.38 19.45 4.64
CA ARG A 362 10.67 19.49 5.37
C ARG A 362 10.80 20.74 6.21
N ARG A 363 10.44 21.91 5.66
CA ARG A 363 10.48 23.19 6.38
C ARG A 363 9.53 23.20 7.57
N VAL A 364 8.31 22.68 7.42
CA VAL A 364 7.30 22.66 8.50
C VAL A 364 7.73 21.75 9.65
N LEU A 365 8.36 20.62 9.35
CA LEU A 365 8.82 19.66 10.36
C LEU A 365 10.25 19.89 10.86
N ASP A 366 10.88 20.99 10.44
CA ASP A 366 12.28 21.32 10.75
C ASP A 366 13.24 20.14 10.52
N LEU A 367 13.03 19.42 9.41
CA LEU A 367 13.88 18.28 9.06
C LEU A 367 15.22 18.81 8.53
N PRO A 368 16.35 18.18 8.89
CA PRO A 368 17.67 18.58 8.42
C PRO A 368 17.72 18.60 6.89
N ALA A 369 18.61 19.40 6.29
CA ALA A 369 18.81 19.33 4.84
C ALA A 369 19.24 17.91 4.41
N PRO A 370 18.86 17.44 3.21
CA PRO A 370 19.29 16.14 2.70
C PRO A 370 20.83 16.05 2.72
N SER A 371 21.36 14.93 3.23
CA SER A 371 22.80 14.69 3.26
C SER A 371 23.32 14.54 1.83
N GLY A 372 24.02 15.55 1.32
CA GLY A 372 24.52 15.57 -0.07
C GLY A 372 24.70 16.97 -0.64
N THR A 373 24.05 17.99 -0.07
CA THR A 373 24.29 19.40 -0.45
C THR A 373 25.53 20.01 0.19
N ARG A 374 26.64 19.26 0.31
CA ARG A 374 27.95 19.91 0.30
C ARG A 374 28.18 20.33 -1.14
N ARG A 375 27.76 21.56 -1.50
CA ARG A 375 28.34 22.25 -2.66
C ARG A 375 29.85 22.07 -2.55
N LYS A 376 30.47 21.38 -3.51
CA LYS A 376 31.88 21.58 -3.80
C LYS A 376 32.00 23.09 -4.04
N ARG A 377 32.47 23.83 -3.05
CA ARG A 377 32.96 25.19 -3.27
C ARG A 377 34.18 24.97 -4.16
N GLY A 378 34.04 25.36 -5.43
CA GLY A 378 35.18 25.52 -6.32
C GLY A 378 36.12 26.60 -5.82
#